data_AF-A0A933SYI6-F1
#
_entry.id   AF-A0A933SYI6-F1
#
_cell.length_a   1.000
_cell.length_b   1.000
_cell.length_c   1.000
_cell.angle_alpha   90.00
_cell.angle_beta   90.00
_cell.angle_gamma   90.00
#
_symmetry.space_group_name_H-M   'P 1'
#
loop_
_entity.id
_entity.type
_entity.pdbx_description
1 polymer ?
#
loop_
_entity_poly.entity_id
_entity_poly.type
_entity_poly.pdbx_seq_one_letter_code
_entity_poly.pdbx_strand_id
1 'polypeptide(L)'
;MIKAEQEATELALQKAGVPNMRLNVPMIDAYYTGQLFLFFELVTAVTGMLYGINPFDQPAVEEGKNLTYGIMGRKGYEQKGLEVSNYRDKIQKSRYKI
;
A
#
# COMPACT_ATOMS: atom_id res chain seq x y z
N MET A 1 13.54 28.07 14.25
CA MET A 1 14.36 26.85 14.25
C MET A 1 13.79 25.83 13.26
N ILE A 2 12.65 25.19 13.52
CA ILE A 2 12.05 24.14 12.65
C ILE A 2 11.87 24.55 11.16
N LYS A 3 11.35 25.75 10.87
CA LYS A 3 11.17 26.21 9.47
C LYS A 3 12.50 26.34 8.71
N ALA A 4 13.53 26.86 9.37
CA ALA A 4 14.85 27.01 8.76
C ALA A 4 15.49 25.64 8.50
N GLU A 5 15.28 24.66 9.39
CA GLU A 5 15.74 23.28 9.19
C GLU A 5 15.02 22.59 8.02
N GLN A 6 13.71 22.79 7.89
CA GLN A 6 12.93 22.31 6.75
C GLN A 6 13.48 22.88 5.43
N GLU A 7 13.64 24.20 5.34
CA GLU A 7 14.15 24.89 4.14
C GLU A 7 15.57 24.44 3.77
N ALA A 8 16.45 24.30 4.77
CA ALA A 8 17.81 23.80 4.56
C ALA A 8 17.80 22.36 4.03
N THR A 9 16.91 21.52 4.53
CA THR A 9 16.78 20.11 4.11
C THR A 9 16.24 20.00 2.68
N GLU A 10 15.21 20.78 2.33
CA GLU A 10 14.67 20.81 0.96
C GLU A 10 15.74 21.24 -0.05
N LEU A 11 16.52 22.28 0.27
CA LEU A 11 17.64 22.72 -0.57
C LEU A 11 18.73 21.65 -0.68
N ALA A 12 19.04 20.95 0.41
CA ALA A 12 20.03 19.87 0.39
C ALA A 12 19.58 18.70 -0.52
N LEU A 13 18.31 18.28 -0.43
CA LEU A 13 17.72 17.25 -1.28
C LEU A 13 17.72 17.67 -2.76
N GLN A 14 17.34 18.92 -3.04
CA GLN A 14 17.39 19.48 -4.39
C GLN A 14 18.82 19.43 -4.96
N LYS A 15 19.83 19.84 -4.18
CA LYS A 15 21.25 19.78 -4.60
C LYS A 15 21.74 18.36 -4.83
N ALA A 16 21.21 17.38 -4.12
CA ALA A 16 21.50 15.97 -4.31
C ALA A 16 20.76 15.35 -5.51
N GLY A 17 19.95 16.12 -6.25
CA GLY A 17 19.15 15.62 -7.37
C GLY A 17 17.95 14.77 -6.94
N VAL A 18 17.54 14.84 -5.67
CA VAL A 18 16.40 14.10 -5.13
C VAL A 18 15.14 14.96 -5.26
N PRO A 19 14.12 14.52 -6.03
CA PRO A 19 12.85 15.23 -6.14
C PRO A 19 12.18 15.36 -4.77
N ASN A 20 11.66 16.54 -4.47
CA ASN A 20 10.91 16.82 -3.25
C ASN A 20 9.73 17.78 -3.52
N MET A 21 8.75 17.78 -2.62
CA MET A 21 7.55 18.61 -2.70
C MET A 21 7.17 19.09 -1.30
N ARG A 22 6.64 20.32 -1.21
CA ARG A 22 6.14 20.93 0.02
C ARG A 22 4.63 21.16 -0.07
N LEU A 23 3.87 20.64 0.88
CA LEU A 23 2.45 20.96 1.08
C LEU A 23 2.32 21.95 2.25
N ASN A 24 1.82 23.16 1.98
CA ASN A 24 1.66 24.18 3.01
C ASN A 24 0.22 24.17 3.53
N VAL A 25 0.07 23.91 4.83
CA VAL A 25 -1.22 23.87 5.53
C VAL A 25 -1.27 25.04 6.50
N PRO A 26 -2.22 26.00 6.37
CA PRO A 26 -2.22 27.22 7.17
C PRO A 26 -2.39 26.99 8.68
N MET A 27 -3.22 26.02 9.07
CA MET A 27 -3.50 25.66 10.45
C MET A 27 -3.91 24.19 10.54
N ILE A 28 -3.65 23.55 11.68
CA ILE A 28 -4.16 22.19 11.95
C ILE A 28 -5.50 22.32 12.68
N ASP A 29 -6.57 22.23 11.91
CA ASP A 29 -7.94 22.15 12.40
C ASP A 29 -8.76 21.19 11.53
N ALA A 30 -10.03 20.97 11.89
CA ALA A 30 -10.91 20.06 11.14
C ALA A 30 -11.13 20.50 9.69
N TYR A 31 -11.11 21.82 9.42
CA TYR A 31 -11.34 22.38 8.09
C TYR A 31 -10.19 22.07 7.14
N TYR A 32 -8.95 22.40 7.53
CA TYR A 32 -7.76 22.13 6.73
C TYR A 32 -7.41 20.63 6.70
N THR A 33 -7.71 19.88 7.76
CA THR A 33 -7.53 18.43 7.76
C THR A 33 -8.49 17.76 6.76
N GLY A 34 -9.74 18.21 6.67
CA GLY A 34 -10.68 17.73 5.66
C GLY A 34 -10.19 17.99 4.23
N GLN A 35 -9.57 19.15 3.98
CA GLN A 35 -8.95 19.45 2.69
C GLN A 35 -7.81 18.47 2.34
N LEU A 36 -6.97 18.12 3.32
CA LEU A 36 -5.90 17.14 3.11
C LEU A 36 -6.44 15.75 2.76
N PHE A 37 -7.50 15.29 3.43
CA PHE A 37 -8.12 14.00 3.09
C PHE A 37 -8.61 14.00 1.64
N LEU A 38 -9.42 15.00 1.26
CA LEU A 38 -9.92 15.09 -0.10
C LEU A 38 -8.79 15.22 -1.13
N PHE A 39 -7.74 15.98 -0.82
CA PHE A 39 -6.56 16.13 -1.67
C PHE A 39 -5.89 14.76 -1.92
N PHE A 40 -5.60 13.99 -0.86
CA PHE A 40 -4.94 12.70 -1.00
C PHE A 40 -5.83 11.62 -1.63
N GLU A 41 -7.14 11.64 -1.37
CA GLU A 41 -8.11 10.77 -2.04
C GLU A 41 -8.12 11.02 -3.55
N LEU A 42 -8.20 12.29 -3.96
CA LEU A 42 -8.19 12.67 -5.37
C LEU A 42 -6.86 12.32 -6.04
N VAL A 43 -5.72 12.64 -5.39
CA VAL A 43 -4.39 12.29 -5.91
C VAL A 43 -4.27 10.79 -6.10
N THR A 44 -4.76 9.98 -5.15
CA THR A 44 -4.73 8.51 -5.25
C THR A 44 -5.57 8.02 -6.44
N ALA A 45 -6.80 8.51 -6.59
CA ALA A 45 -7.68 8.13 -7.69
C ALA A 45 -7.08 8.50 -9.05
N VAL A 46 -6.61 9.75 -9.20
CA VAL A 46 -5.99 10.23 -10.44
C VAL A 46 -4.71 9.46 -10.76
N THR A 47 -3.87 9.19 -9.75
CA THR A 47 -2.63 8.44 -9.93
C THR A 47 -2.90 7.00 -10.38
N GLY A 48 -3.92 6.33 -9.82
CA GLY A 48 -4.32 5.00 -10.28
C GLY A 48 -4.75 5.01 -11.74
N MET A 49 -5.58 5.98 -12.14
CA MET A 49 -5.97 6.14 -13.55
C MET A 49 -4.77 6.43 -14.46
N LEU A 50 -3.82 7.27 -14.02
CA LEU A 50 -2.60 7.56 -14.79
C LEU A 50 -1.71 6.33 -14.97
N TYR A 51 -1.66 5.44 -13.97
CA TYR A 51 -0.95 4.16 -14.06
C TYR A 51 -1.73 3.07 -14.79
N GLY A 52 -2.95 3.35 -15.27
CA GLY A 52 -3.79 2.36 -15.96
C GLY A 52 -4.30 1.23 -15.03
N ILE A 53 -4.36 1.49 -13.72
CA ILE A 53 -4.91 0.56 -12.73
C ILE A 53 -6.24 1.08 -12.20
N ASN A 54 -7.08 0.19 -11.69
CA ASN A 54 -8.31 0.59 -10.99
C ASN A 54 -7.97 1.02 -9.55
N PRO A 55 -8.14 2.30 -9.17
CA PRO A 55 -7.83 2.75 -7.82
C PRO A 55 -8.88 2.33 -6.78
N PHE A 56 -9.99 1.71 -7.20
CA PHE A 56 -11.15 1.42 -6.35
C PHE A 56 -11.39 -0.08 -6.12
N ASP A 57 -10.45 -0.95 -6.48
CA ASP A 57 -10.53 -2.39 -6.19
C ASP A 57 -9.39 -2.90 -5.30
N GLN A 58 -9.54 -4.14 -4.82
CA GLN A 58 -8.59 -4.80 -3.91
C GLN A 58 -8.59 -6.34 -4.04
N PRO A 59 -8.34 -6.90 -5.23
CA PRO A 59 -8.49 -8.34 -5.48
C PRO A 59 -7.59 -9.22 -4.58
N ALA A 60 -6.37 -8.76 -4.30
CA ALA A 60 -5.43 -9.50 -3.46
C ALA A 60 -5.91 -9.67 -2.01
N VAL A 61 -6.68 -8.71 -1.50
CA VAL A 61 -7.19 -8.76 -0.11
C VAL A 61 -8.24 -9.88 0.03
N GLU A 62 -9.15 -9.99 -0.94
CA GLU A 62 -10.18 -11.01 -0.93
C GLU A 62 -9.58 -12.41 -1.12
N GLU A 63 -8.60 -12.54 -2.00
CA GLU A 63 -7.90 -13.81 -2.17
C GLU A 63 -7.14 -14.23 -0.90
N GLY A 64 -6.49 -13.29 -0.21
CA GLY A 64 -5.86 -13.55 1.09
C GLY A 64 -6.85 -14.05 2.15
N LYS A 65 -8.08 -13.51 2.17
CA LYS A 65 -9.16 -14.00 3.05
C LYS A 65 -9.59 -15.41 2.67
N ASN A 66 -9.80 -15.68 1.38
CA ASN A 66 -10.24 -16.99 0.88
C ASN A 66 -9.23 -18.10 1.23
N LEU A 67 -7.94 -17.84 1.03
CA LEU A 67 -6.87 -18.77 1.42
C LEU A 67 -6.85 -18.99 2.93
N THR A 68 -7.00 -17.92 3.72
CA THR A 68 -7.08 -18.02 5.19
C THR A 68 -8.27 -18.87 5.65
N TYR A 69 -9.45 -18.67 5.06
CA TYR A 69 -10.63 -19.49 5.34
C TYR A 69 -10.41 -20.96 5.01
N GLY A 70 -9.74 -21.25 3.89
CA GLY A 70 -9.36 -22.60 3.51
C GLY A 70 -8.41 -23.25 4.53
N ILE A 71 -7.38 -22.52 4.98
CA ILE A 71 -6.43 -23.00 6.01
C ILE A 71 -7.14 -23.29 7.34
N MET A 72 -8.10 -22.45 7.72
CA MET A 72 -8.86 -22.61 8.96
C MET A 72 -9.96 -23.68 8.87
N GLY A 73 -10.12 -24.35 7.72
CA GLY A 73 -11.10 -25.42 7.53
C GLY A 73 -12.55 -24.93 7.48
N ARG A 74 -12.79 -23.69 7.04
CA ARG A 74 -14.15 -23.17 6.87
C ARG A 74 -14.87 -23.94 5.76
N LYS A 75 -16.07 -24.45 6.07
CA LYS A 75 -16.92 -25.14 5.08
C LYS A 75 -17.13 -24.27 3.83
N GLY A 76 -16.97 -24.87 2.64
CA GLY A 76 -17.07 -24.20 1.34
C GLY A 76 -15.75 -23.62 0.80
N TYR A 77 -14.65 -23.72 1.54
CA TYR A 77 -13.31 -23.25 1.14
C TYR A 77 -12.29 -24.39 1.03
N GLU A 78 -12.75 -25.64 0.91
CA GLU A 78 -11.90 -26.84 0.92
C GLU A 78 -10.88 -26.82 -0.22
N GLN A 79 -11.28 -26.34 -1.41
CA GLN A 79 -10.37 -26.19 -2.56
C GLN A 79 -9.23 -25.21 -2.27
N LYS A 80 -9.53 -24.09 -1.61
CA LYS A 80 -8.52 -23.10 -1.18
C LYS A 80 -7.58 -23.67 -0.12
N GLY A 81 -8.10 -24.50 0.79
CA GLY A 81 -7.27 -25.22 1.76
C GLY A 81 -6.29 -26.20 1.09
N LEU A 82 -6.75 -26.95 0.08
CA LEU A 82 -5.91 -27.85 -0.72
C LEU A 82 -4.84 -27.08 -1.50
N GLU A 83 -5.20 -25.95 -2.11
CA GLU A 83 -4.28 -25.06 -2.81
C GLU A 83 -3.10 -24.64 -1.90
N VAL A 84 -3.40 -24.21 -0.67
CA VAL A 84 -2.37 -23.84 0.30
C VAL A 84 -1.53 -25.04 0.75
N SER A 85 -2.14 -26.21 0.97
CA SER A 85 -1.39 -27.42 1.34
C SER A 85 -0.38 -27.79 0.25
N ASN A 86 -0.82 -27.81 -1.01
CA ASN A 86 0.05 -28.09 -2.16
C ASN A 86 1.20 -27.09 -2.27
N TYR A 87 0.94 -25.81 -1.99
CA TYR A 87 1.99 -24.80 -1.96
C TYR A 87 3.02 -25.07 -0.83
N ARG A 88 2.55 -25.43 0.37
CA ARG A 88 3.44 -25.79 1.50
C ARG A 88 4.33 -27.00 1.17
N ASP A 89 3.76 -28.03 0.56
CA ASP A 89 4.50 -29.23 0.15
C ASP A 89 5.57 -28.94 -0.91
N LYS A 90 5.27 -28.05 -1.87
CA LYS A 90 6.25 -27.58 -2.87
C LYS A 90 7.42 -26.84 -2.22
N ILE A 91 7.15 -25.93 -1.28
CA ILE A 91 8.21 -25.22 -0.54
C ILE A 91 9.06 -26.23 0.23
N GLN A 92 8.43 -27.17 0.93
CA GLN A 92 9.15 -28.15 1.73
C GLN A 92 10.06 -29.01 0.85
N LYS A 93 9.56 -29.55 -0.28
CA LYS A 93 10.38 -30.30 -1.26
C LYS A 93 11.50 -29.48 -1.90
N SER A 94 11.26 -28.20 -2.17
CA SER A 94 12.30 -27.30 -2.70
C SER A 94 13.41 -27.02 -1.69
N ARG A 95 13.11 -27.08 -0.39
CA ARG A 95 14.07 -26.86 0.71
C ARG A 95 14.98 -28.06 0.97
N TYR A 96 14.61 -29.25 0.49
CA TYR A 96 15.40 -30.49 0.60
C TYR A 96 16.13 -30.88 -0.69
N LYS A 97 16.18 -29.97 -1.69
CA LYS A 97 17.01 -30.15 -2.89
C LYS A 97 18.45 -29.67 -2.58
N ILE A 98 19.24 -30.55 -1.96
CA ILE A 98 20.70 -30.53 -2.01
C ILE A 98 21.12 -31.50 -3.12
#